data_AF-A0A1A7P2S6-F1
#
_entry.id   AF-A0A1A7P2S6-F1
#
_cell.length_a   1.000
_cell.length_b   1.000
_cell.length_c   1.000
_cell.angle_alpha   90.00
_cell.angle_beta   90.00
_cell.angle_gamma   90.00
#
_symmetry.space_group_name_H-M   'P 1'
#
loop_
_entity.id
_entity.type
_entity.pdbx_description
1 polymer ?
#
loop_
_entity_poly.entity_id
_entity_poly.type
_entity_poly.pdbx_seq_one_letter_code
_entity_poly.pdbx_strand_id
1 'polypeptide(L)'
;MKEYILNLEQEFSLIENGFKEEENRAFTDYKSNDKDVAKKLAFLAYKSNVYQVRMYGVFLFGYLSADEEILMFMRDEISKDDNWRVQEVLAKAFDQFCHKIGYDNALPVIDDWLKSINPNTRRAVIEGLRIWTNRPYFKENPNEAIERIAGLKRDTSEYVRKSVGNALRDISKKFPELVKVELDNWHLDSKEIKQVYKLASKLIV
;
A
#
# COMPACT_ATOMS: atom_id res chain seq x y z
N MET A 1 12.61 -24.50 9.19
CA MET A 1 12.35 -23.20 8.51
C MET A 1 12.75 -23.24 7.04
N LYS A 2 13.99 -23.61 6.65
CA LYS A 2 14.35 -23.73 5.22
C LYS A 2 13.48 -24.73 4.44
N GLU A 3 13.29 -25.92 4.99
CA GLU A 3 12.40 -26.94 4.42
C GLU A 3 10.94 -26.45 4.29
N TYR A 4 10.48 -25.68 5.28
CA TYR A 4 9.16 -25.07 5.23
C TYR A 4 9.02 -24.06 4.08
N ILE A 5 10.04 -23.23 3.84
CA ILE A 5 10.05 -22.32 2.68
C ILE A 5 10.03 -23.11 1.37
N LEU A 6 10.80 -24.20 1.25
CA LEU A 6 10.78 -25.05 0.05
C LEU A 6 9.38 -25.64 -0.20
N ASN A 7 8.67 -26.04 0.85
CA ASN A 7 7.29 -26.51 0.71
C ASN A 7 6.35 -25.39 0.27
N LEU A 8 6.48 -24.17 0.82
CA LEU A 8 5.72 -23.01 0.34
C LEU A 8 6.01 -22.69 -1.12
N GLU A 9 7.26 -22.83 -1.58
CA GLU A 9 7.63 -22.63 -2.99
C GLU A 9 6.93 -23.63 -3.90
N GLN A 10 6.86 -24.91 -3.48
CA GLN A 10 6.12 -25.94 -4.23
C GLN A 10 4.62 -25.67 -4.24
N GLU A 11 4.02 -25.34 -3.08
CA GLU A 11 2.58 -25.09 -2.96
C GLU A 11 2.15 -23.82 -3.72
N PHE A 12 2.84 -22.69 -3.48
CA PHE A 12 2.40 -21.39 -3.99
C PHE A 12 2.80 -21.11 -5.44
N SER A 13 3.80 -21.79 -5.98
CA SER A 13 4.16 -21.64 -7.40
C SER A 13 3.01 -22.01 -8.35
N LEU A 14 2.06 -22.82 -7.88
CA LEU A 14 0.86 -23.22 -8.63
C LEU A 14 -0.26 -22.16 -8.63
N ILE A 15 -0.13 -21.10 -7.82
CA ILE A 15 -1.14 -20.05 -7.71
C ILE A 15 -0.88 -18.98 -8.78
N GLU A 16 -1.82 -18.85 -9.72
CA GLU A 16 -1.69 -17.91 -10.83
C GLU A 16 -2.33 -16.54 -10.54
N ASN A 17 -3.35 -16.50 -9.68
CA ASN A 17 -4.20 -15.33 -9.47
C ASN A 17 -4.62 -15.17 -8.01
N GLY A 18 -4.85 -13.92 -7.59
CA GLY A 18 -5.24 -13.60 -6.23
C GLY A 18 -4.04 -13.47 -5.28
N PHE A 19 -4.35 -13.43 -3.98
CA PHE A 19 -3.37 -13.31 -2.89
C PHE A 19 -3.84 -13.96 -1.58
N LYS A 20 -5.03 -14.60 -1.59
CA LYS A 20 -5.72 -14.99 -0.36
C LYS A 20 -5.11 -16.21 0.31
N GLU A 21 -4.58 -17.14 -0.47
CA GLU A 21 -3.89 -18.31 0.07
C GLU A 21 -2.61 -17.89 0.81
N GLU A 22 -1.83 -16.99 0.21
CA GLU A 22 -0.61 -16.44 0.80
C GLU A 22 -0.92 -15.62 2.06
N GLU A 23 -1.96 -14.78 2.01
CA GLU A 23 -2.42 -13.97 3.15
C GLU A 23 -2.90 -14.84 4.32
N ASN A 24 -3.72 -15.85 4.03
CA ASN A 24 -4.27 -16.76 5.05
C ASN A 24 -3.17 -17.60 5.70
N ARG A 25 -2.21 -18.09 4.91
CA ARG A 25 -1.07 -18.83 5.42
C ARG A 25 -0.20 -17.93 6.30
N ALA A 26 0.14 -16.73 5.84
CA ALA A 26 0.92 -15.76 6.61
C ALA A 26 0.24 -15.40 7.94
N PHE A 27 -1.08 -15.21 7.93
CA PHE A 27 -1.83 -14.92 9.14
C PHE A 27 -1.81 -16.09 10.12
N THR A 28 -1.99 -17.32 9.63
CA THR A 28 -1.95 -18.54 10.45
C THR A 28 -0.59 -18.71 11.10
N ASP A 29 0.49 -18.53 10.35
CA ASP A 29 1.85 -18.69 10.89
C ASP A 29 2.20 -17.57 11.87
N TYR A 30 1.79 -16.32 11.59
CA TYR A 30 1.95 -15.20 12.52
C TYR A 30 1.23 -15.46 13.85
N LYS A 31 0.06 -16.11 13.82
CA LYS A 31 -0.71 -16.44 15.04
C LYS A 31 -0.17 -17.65 15.80
N SER A 32 0.43 -18.59 15.09
CA SER A 32 0.86 -19.89 15.65
C SER A 32 2.30 -19.88 16.18
N ASN A 33 3.09 -18.85 15.85
CA ASN A 33 4.48 -18.71 16.26
C ASN A 33 4.70 -17.46 17.12
N ASP A 34 5.78 -17.43 17.90
CA ASP A 34 6.24 -16.20 18.50
C ASP A 34 6.75 -15.20 17.44
N LYS A 35 6.90 -13.94 17.84
CA LYS A 35 7.29 -12.84 16.94
C LYS A 35 8.67 -13.03 16.34
N ASP A 36 9.63 -13.60 17.06
CA ASP A 36 11.00 -13.77 16.57
C ASP A 36 11.06 -14.86 15.50
N VAL A 37 10.31 -15.94 15.69
CA VAL A 37 10.15 -17.00 14.67
C VAL A 37 9.44 -16.45 13.44
N ALA A 38 8.34 -15.72 13.62
CA ALA A 38 7.62 -15.10 12.49
C ALA A 38 8.50 -14.09 11.73
N LYS A 39 9.30 -13.28 12.43
CA LYS A 39 10.26 -12.34 11.84
C LYS A 39 11.32 -13.06 11.00
N LYS A 40 11.95 -14.11 11.54
CA LYS A 40 12.90 -14.94 10.79
C LYS A 40 12.26 -15.58 9.55
N LEU A 41 11.02 -16.04 9.68
CA LEU A 41 10.26 -16.65 8.59
C LEU A 41 9.97 -15.64 7.47
N ALA A 42 9.55 -14.42 7.80
CA ALA A 42 9.32 -13.34 6.84
C ALA A 42 10.57 -13.02 6.02
N PHE A 43 11.71 -12.83 6.71
CA PHE A 43 12.98 -12.53 6.04
C PHE A 43 13.51 -13.67 5.18
N LEU A 44 13.28 -14.93 5.57
CA LEU A 44 13.67 -16.07 4.73
C LEU A 44 12.76 -16.23 3.52
N ALA A 45 11.44 -16.10 3.71
CA ALA A 45 10.46 -16.18 2.62
C ALA A 45 10.70 -15.10 1.55
N TYR A 46 10.99 -13.87 1.97
CA TYR A 46 11.21 -12.75 1.05
C TYR A 46 12.45 -12.91 0.16
N LYS A 47 13.39 -13.81 0.52
CA LYS A 47 14.55 -14.15 -0.32
C LYS A 47 14.24 -15.17 -1.43
N SER A 48 13.02 -15.69 -1.48
CA SER A 48 12.61 -16.69 -2.49
C SER A 48 12.55 -16.10 -3.90
N ASN A 49 12.92 -16.91 -4.89
CA ASN A 49 12.72 -16.59 -6.30
C ASN A 49 11.24 -16.72 -6.72
N VAL A 50 10.40 -17.39 -5.93
CA VAL A 50 8.96 -17.53 -6.18
C VAL A 50 8.23 -16.32 -5.62
N TYR A 51 7.67 -15.49 -6.49
CA TYR A 51 7.07 -14.22 -6.07
C TYR A 51 5.88 -14.40 -5.12
N GLN A 52 5.14 -15.51 -5.20
CA GLN A 52 4.05 -15.84 -4.27
C GLN A 52 4.58 -16.09 -2.84
N VAL A 53 5.77 -16.71 -2.70
CA VAL A 53 6.41 -16.86 -1.37
C VAL A 53 6.90 -15.51 -0.86
N ARG A 54 7.36 -14.62 -1.75
CA ARG A 54 7.65 -13.23 -1.36
C ARG A 54 6.40 -12.50 -0.90
N MET A 55 5.27 -12.63 -1.61
CA MET A 55 3.97 -12.08 -1.19
C MET A 55 3.59 -12.55 0.22
N TYR A 56 3.69 -13.85 0.50
CA TYR A 56 3.52 -14.41 1.84
C TYR A 56 4.44 -13.72 2.89
N GLY A 57 5.72 -13.54 2.55
CA GLY A 57 6.67 -12.82 3.40
C GLY A 57 6.25 -11.36 3.65
N VAL A 58 5.75 -10.65 2.64
CA VAL A 58 5.25 -9.28 2.78
C VAL A 58 4.01 -9.19 3.68
N PHE A 59 3.11 -10.17 3.63
CA PHE A 59 2.00 -10.24 4.58
C PHE A 59 2.49 -10.41 6.03
N LEU A 60 3.48 -11.28 6.26
CA LEU A 60 4.11 -11.41 7.59
C LEU A 60 4.73 -10.08 8.05
N PHE A 61 5.44 -9.37 7.17
CA PHE A 61 5.96 -8.04 7.49
C PHE A 61 4.85 -7.05 7.87
N GLY A 62 3.72 -7.06 7.15
CA GLY A 62 2.54 -6.27 7.52
C GLY A 62 2.03 -6.58 8.93
N TYR A 63 1.97 -7.86 9.32
CA TYR A 63 1.58 -8.25 10.68
C TYR A 63 2.62 -7.91 11.74
N LEU A 64 3.90 -7.80 11.38
CA LEU A 64 5.01 -7.49 12.28
C LEU A 64 5.38 -6.00 12.32
N SER A 65 4.79 -5.18 11.46
CA SER A 65 5.10 -3.75 11.18
C SER A 65 5.05 -2.77 12.36
N ALA A 66 4.67 -3.21 13.57
CA ALA A 66 4.86 -2.39 14.77
C ALA A 66 6.34 -2.33 15.20
N ASP A 67 7.17 -3.25 14.69
CA ASP A 67 8.63 -3.19 14.76
C ASP A 67 9.14 -2.20 13.69
N GLU A 68 9.86 -1.17 14.12
CA GLU A 68 10.39 -0.11 13.26
C GLU A 68 11.36 -0.65 12.20
N GLU A 69 12.18 -1.65 12.53
CA GLU A 69 13.10 -2.28 11.59
C GLU A 69 12.33 -2.95 10.44
N ILE A 70 11.21 -3.62 10.76
CA ILE A 70 10.34 -4.23 9.77
C ILE A 70 9.68 -3.17 8.88
N LEU A 71 9.20 -2.09 9.48
CA LEU A 71 8.58 -1.00 8.74
C LEU A 71 9.58 -0.34 7.78
N MET A 72 10.81 -0.10 8.24
CA MET A 72 11.90 0.41 7.38
C MET A 72 12.24 -0.57 6.26
N PHE A 73 12.30 -1.87 6.54
CA PHE A 73 12.54 -2.88 5.51
C PHE A 73 11.42 -2.90 4.45
N MET A 74 10.15 -2.77 4.87
CA MET A 74 9.02 -2.61 3.95
C MET A 74 9.19 -1.35 3.08
N ARG A 75 9.57 -0.23 3.70
CA ARG A 75 9.74 1.06 3.01
C ARG A 75 10.86 1.03 1.99
N ASP A 76 12.01 0.48 2.37
CA ASP A 76 13.28 0.71 1.68
C ASP A 76 13.75 -0.50 0.86
N GLU A 77 13.35 -1.72 1.21
CA GLU A 77 13.75 -2.94 0.51
C GLU A 77 12.60 -3.61 -0.25
N ILE A 78 11.41 -3.73 0.35
CA ILE A 78 10.26 -4.35 -0.34
C ILE A 78 9.73 -3.48 -1.48
N SER A 79 9.82 -2.16 -1.33
CA SER A 79 9.50 -1.21 -2.39
C SER A 79 10.37 -1.35 -3.65
N LYS A 80 11.47 -2.11 -3.59
CA LYS A 80 12.34 -2.40 -4.74
C LYS A 80 11.97 -3.70 -5.47
N ASP A 81 11.03 -4.49 -4.97
CA ASP A 81 10.61 -5.74 -5.65
C ASP A 81 10.11 -5.45 -7.07
N ASP A 82 10.57 -6.23 -8.03
CA ASP A 82 10.27 -6.08 -9.45
C ASP A 82 8.88 -6.63 -9.82
N ASN A 83 8.30 -7.46 -8.96
CA ASN A 83 7.02 -8.09 -9.19
C ASN A 83 5.87 -7.18 -8.73
N TRP A 84 5.03 -6.78 -9.69
CA TRP A 84 3.88 -5.92 -9.42
C TRP A 84 2.88 -6.51 -8.41
N ARG A 85 2.74 -7.85 -8.33
CA ARG A 85 1.86 -8.48 -7.32
C ARG A 85 2.43 -8.36 -5.92
N VAL A 86 3.75 -8.43 -5.77
CA VAL A 86 4.41 -8.14 -4.48
C VAL A 86 4.21 -6.67 -4.10
N GLN A 87 4.26 -5.74 -5.06
CA GLN A 87 3.94 -4.31 -4.81
C GLN A 87 2.47 -4.09 -4.41
N GLU A 88 1.51 -4.90 -4.89
CA GLU A 88 0.13 -4.89 -4.38
C GLU A 88 0.05 -5.36 -2.92
N VAL A 89 0.86 -6.36 -2.53
CA VAL A 89 0.90 -6.83 -1.15
C VAL A 89 1.61 -5.84 -0.24
N LEU A 90 2.63 -5.12 -0.71
CA LEU A 90 3.25 -4.03 0.05
C LEU A 90 2.22 -2.96 0.43
N ALA A 91 1.35 -2.58 -0.50
CA ALA A 91 0.25 -1.64 -0.23
C ALA A 91 -0.69 -2.17 0.88
N LYS A 92 -1.03 -3.46 0.85
CA LYS A 92 -1.86 -4.11 1.90
C LYS A 92 -1.14 -4.16 3.24
N ALA A 93 0.14 -4.49 3.24
CA ALA A 93 0.96 -4.54 4.45
C ALA A 93 1.08 -3.14 5.10
N PHE A 94 1.15 -2.08 4.30
CA PHE A 94 1.12 -0.70 4.80
C PHE A 94 -0.24 -0.31 5.40
N ASP A 95 -1.36 -0.70 4.78
CA ASP A 95 -2.70 -0.52 5.38
C ASP A 95 -2.82 -1.29 6.70
N GLN A 96 -2.28 -2.51 6.76
CA GLN A 96 -2.23 -3.33 7.98
C GLN A 96 -1.43 -2.64 9.09
N PHE A 97 -0.30 -2.01 8.75
CA PHE A 97 0.46 -1.18 9.70
C PHE A 97 -0.41 -0.06 10.27
N CYS A 98 -1.03 0.75 9.40
CA CYS A 98 -1.89 1.86 9.80
C CYS A 98 -3.05 1.39 10.68
N HIS A 99 -3.67 0.26 10.31
CA HIS A 99 -4.75 -0.36 11.08
C HIS A 99 -4.30 -0.74 12.50
N LYS A 100 -3.10 -1.31 12.65
CA LYS A 100 -2.59 -1.77 13.95
C LYS A 100 -2.27 -0.63 14.92
N ILE A 101 -1.75 0.49 14.43
CA ILE A 101 -1.34 1.61 15.30
C ILE A 101 -2.41 2.71 15.43
N GLY A 102 -3.43 2.68 14.57
CA GLY A 102 -4.42 3.75 14.43
C GLY A 102 -4.02 4.71 13.30
N TYR A 103 -4.97 5.03 12.42
CA TYR A 103 -4.70 5.82 11.20
C TYR A 103 -4.27 7.26 11.52
N ASP A 104 -4.76 7.85 12.61
CA ASP A 104 -4.36 9.15 13.15
C ASP A 104 -2.93 9.11 13.72
N ASN A 105 -2.60 8.06 14.48
CA ASN A 105 -1.22 7.85 14.95
C ASN A 105 -0.24 7.54 13.80
N ALA A 106 -0.73 7.00 12.69
CA ALA A 106 0.06 6.66 11.51
C ALA A 106 0.39 7.86 10.60
N LEU A 107 -0.22 9.04 10.81
CA LEU A 107 -0.04 10.21 9.94
C LEU A 107 1.44 10.58 9.72
N PRO A 108 2.33 10.61 10.74
CA PRO A 108 3.74 10.93 10.51
C PRO A 108 4.42 9.95 9.55
N VAL A 109 4.09 8.66 9.64
CA VAL A 109 4.66 7.62 8.74
C VAL A 109 4.06 7.70 7.36
N ILE A 110 2.75 7.93 7.25
CA ILE A 110 2.06 8.18 5.97
C ILE A 110 2.74 9.35 5.25
N ASP A 111 2.96 10.46 5.94
CA ASP A 111 3.54 11.67 5.37
C ASP A 111 5.02 11.50 4.99
N ASP A 112 5.78 10.68 5.75
CA ASP A 112 7.15 10.30 5.40
C ASP A 112 7.20 9.44 4.13
N TRP A 113 6.39 8.39 4.06
CA TRP A 113 6.38 7.48 2.91
C TRP A 113 5.89 8.16 1.63
N LEU A 114 4.95 9.11 1.73
CA LEU A 114 4.49 9.93 0.60
C LEU A 114 5.58 10.86 0.04
N LYS A 115 6.62 11.16 0.82
CA LYS A 115 7.78 11.96 0.39
C LYS A 115 8.97 11.12 -0.07
N SER A 116 8.89 9.80 0.04
CA SER A 116 9.97 8.89 -0.37
C SER A 116 10.37 9.11 -1.82
N ILE A 117 11.67 9.01 -2.11
CA ILE A 117 12.19 9.07 -3.49
C ILE A 117 11.73 7.87 -4.33
N ASN A 118 11.48 6.71 -3.69
CA ASN A 118 11.03 5.53 -4.40
C ASN A 118 9.52 5.65 -4.73
N PRO A 119 9.12 5.65 -6.03
CA PRO A 119 7.72 5.73 -6.42
C PRO A 119 6.86 4.57 -5.89
N ASN A 120 7.43 3.38 -5.70
CA ASN A 120 6.68 2.25 -5.16
C ASN A 120 6.30 2.45 -3.69
N THR A 121 7.16 3.09 -2.90
CA THR A 121 6.85 3.47 -1.51
C THR A 121 5.68 4.45 -1.48
N ARG A 122 5.74 5.52 -2.30
CA ARG A 122 4.64 6.50 -2.39
C ARG A 122 3.34 5.85 -2.85
N ARG A 123 3.42 4.99 -3.87
CA ARG A 123 2.27 4.24 -4.40
C ARG A 123 1.67 3.31 -3.35
N ALA A 124 2.48 2.61 -2.55
CA ALA A 124 1.99 1.70 -1.53
C ALA A 124 1.07 2.41 -0.52
N VAL A 125 1.39 3.65 -0.15
CA VAL A 125 0.53 4.49 0.69
C VAL A 125 -0.76 4.85 -0.03
N ILE A 126 -0.66 5.47 -1.22
CA ILE A 126 -1.83 5.94 -1.96
C ILE A 126 -2.80 4.80 -2.26
N GLU A 127 -2.29 3.65 -2.70
CA GLU A 127 -3.12 2.50 -3.06
C GLU A 127 -3.62 1.74 -1.83
N GLY A 128 -2.75 1.50 -0.84
CA GLY A 128 -3.04 0.65 0.31
C GLY A 128 -4.24 1.14 1.12
N LEU A 129 -4.34 2.46 1.28
CA LEU A 129 -5.39 3.08 2.05
C LEU A 129 -6.71 3.21 1.26
N ARG A 130 -6.76 2.87 -0.03
CA ARG A 130 -8.01 2.98 -0.81
C ARG A 130 -9.08 2.04 -0.27
N ILE A 131 -10.34 2.47 -0.17
CA ILE A 131 -10.82 3.86 -0.25
C ILE A 131 -10.45 4.57 1.07
N TRP A 132 -9.72 5.69 0.97
CA TRP A 132 -9.16 6.39 2.13
C TRP A 132 -10.24 6.81 3.12
N THR A 133 -11.33 7.40 2.63
CA THR A 133 -12.45 7.88 3.45
C THR A 133 -13.39 6.77 3.97
N ASN A 134 -13.01 5.50 3.81
CA ASN A 134 -13.59 4.38 4.54
C ASN A 134 -12.75 3.98 5.77
N ARG A 135 -11.51 4.47 5.89
CA ARG A 135 -10.65 4.19 7.03
C ARG A 135 -11.02 5.10 8.22
N PRO A 136 -10.82 4.64 9.48
CA PRO A 136 -10.85 5.49 10.66
C PRO A 136 -10.01 6.76 10.47
N TYR A 137 -10.33 7.82 11.22
CA TYR A 137 -9.80 9.18 11.05
C TYR A 137 -10.21 9.84 9.72
N PHE A 138 -9.83 9.29 8.56
CA PHE A 138 -10.13 9.88 7.25
C PHE A 138 -11.61 9.88 6.88
N LYS A 139 -12.39 8.95 7.44
CA LYS A 139 -13.86 8.95 7.28
C LYS A 139 -14.50 10.21 7.87
N GLU A 140 -14.02 10.66 9.03
CA GLU A 140 -14.53 11.85 9.73
C GLU A 140 -13.79 13.13 9.27
N ASN A 141 -12.58 12.98 8.71
CA ASN A 141 -11.74 14.06 8.22
C ASN A 141 -11.38 13.83 6.73
N PRO A 142 -12.34 13.91 5.79
CA PRO A 142 -12.09 13.61 4.37
C PRO A 142 -11.07 14.54 3.70
N ASN A 143 -10.96 15.80 4.13
CA ASN A 143 -9.96 16.74 3.60
C ASN A 143 -8.53 16.28 3.90
N GLU A 144 -8.28 15.67 5.06
CA GLU A 144 -6.96 15.13 5.42
C GLU A 144 -6.49 14.04 4.44
N ALA A 145 -7.42 13.28 3.85
CA ALA A 145 -7.10 12.34 2.78
C ALA A 145 -6.91 13.06 1.44
N ILE A 146 -7.83 13.97 1.09
CA ILE A 146 -7.80 14.70 -0.19
C ILE A 146 -6.50 15.48 -0.34
N GLU A 147 -6.10 16.26 0.67
CA GLU A 147 -4.88 17.08 0.65
C GLU A 147 -3.62 16.23 0.47
N ARG A 148 -3.50 15.12 1.20
CA ARG A 148 -2.37 14.19 1.07
C ARG A 148 -2.28 13.56 -0.31
N ILE A 149 -3.40 13.07 -0.82
CA ILE A 149 -3.44 12.45 -2.15
C ILE A 149 -3.15 13.50 -3.23
N ALA A 150 -3.79 14.66 -3.16
CA ALA A 150 -3.61 15.76 -4.12
C ALA A 150 -2.21 16.39 -4.07
N GLY A 151 -1.47 16.22 -2.98
CA GLY A 151 -0.05 16.57 -2.89
C GLY A 151 0.79 15.87 -3.97
N LEU A 152 0.38 14.67 -4.41
CA LEU A 152 1.08 13.86 -5.41
C LEU A 152 0.48 14.00 -6.83
N LYS A 153 -0.40 14.98 -7.08
CA LYS A 153 -1.06 15.18 -8.39
C LYS A 153 -0.09 15.42 -9.58
N ARG A 154 1.16 15.78 -9.30
CA ARG A 154 2.24 16.00 -10.27
C ARG A 154 3.37 14.99 -10.16
N ASP A 155 3.14 13.85 -9.51
CA ASP A 155 4.17 12.83 -9.32
C ASP A 155 4.81 12.45 -10.66
N THR A 156 6.13 12.26 -10.69
CA THR A 156 6.84 11.92 -11.93
C THR A 156 6.53 10.49 -12.41
N SER A 157 6.14 9.59 -11.50
CA SER A 157 5.76 8.22 -11.83
C SER A 157 4.31 8.13 -12.29
N GLU A 158 4.10 7.63 -13.51
CA GLU A 158 2.75 7.34 -14.01
C GLU A 158 2.01 6.35 -13.11
N TYR A 159 2.72 5.39 -12.52
CA TYR A 159 2.14 4.39 -11.63
C TYR A 159 1.54 5.04 -10.39
N VAL A 160 2.25 5.98 -9.77
CA VAL A 160 1.75 6.76 -8.63
C VAL A 160 0.56 7.62 -9.07
N ARG A 161 0.66 8.34 -10.19
CA ARG A 161 -0.43 9.20 -10.69
C ARG A 161 -1.74 8.44 -10.95
N LYS A 162 -1.67 7.19 -11.43
CA LYS A 162 -2.85 6.34 -11.59
C LYS A 162 -3.52 6.05 -10.23
N SER A 163 -2.75 5.70 -9.21
CA SER A 163 -3.28 5.50 -7.86
C SER A 163 -3.84 6.80 -7.26
N VAL A 164 -3.17 7.94 -7.45
CA VAL A 164 -3.65 9.26 -6.98
C VAL A 164 -5.01 9.60 -7.59
N GLY A 165 -5.12 9.54 -8.91
CA GLY A 165 -6.37 9.86 -9.61
C GLY A 165 -7.52 8.92 -9.22
N ASN A 166 -7.25 7.62 -9.09
CA ASN A 166 -8.24 6.65 -8.67
C ASN A 166 -8.64 6.79 -7.19
N ALA A 167 -7.71 7.14 -6.30
CA ALA A 167 -8.00 7.40 -4.89
C ALA A 167 -8.94 8.62 -4.75
N LEU A 168 -8.67 9.73 -5.45
CA LEU A 168 -9.57 10.89 -5.47
C LEU A 168 -10.94 10.54 -6.09
N ARG A 169 -10.96 9.74 -7.16
CA ARG A 169 -12.21 9.25 -7.77
C ARG A 169 -13.02 8.38 -6.81
N ASP A 170 -12.37 7.59 -5.97
CA ASP A 170 -13.06 6.78 -4.96
C ASP A 170 -13.69 7.68 -3.88
N ILE A 171 -12.97 8.73 -3.46
CA ILE A 171 -13.50 9.72 -2.50
C ILE A 171 -14.68 10.50 -3.10
N SER A 172 -14.62 10.89 -4.38
CA SER A 172 -15.67 11.68 -5.02
C SER A 172 -17.03 10.98 -5.12
N LYS A 173 -17.06 9.64 -5.04
CA LYS A 173 -18.32 8.88 -4.94
C LYS A 173 -19.14 9.22 -3.70
N LYS A 174 -18.49 9.60 -2.61
CA LYS A 174 -19.13 9.91 -1.32
C LYS A 174 -19.02 11.39 -0.94
N PHE A 175 -17.95 12.06 -1.35
CA PHE A 175 -17.68 13.47 -1.05
C PHE A 175 -17.41 14.26 -2.35
N PRO A 176 -18.38 14.34 -3.28
CA PRO A 176 -18.18 14.97 -4.58
C PRO A 176 -17.82 16.45 -4.46
N GLU A 177 -18.50 17.21 -3.60
CA GLU A 177 -18.24 18.64 -3.42
C GLU A 177 -16.84 18.94 -2.89
N LEU A 178 -16.32 18.14 -1.95
CA LEU A 178 -14.97 18.34 -1.42
C LEU A 178 -13.91 18.09 -2.49
N VAL A 179 -14.08 17.04 -3.29
CA VAL A 179 -13.17 16.75 -4.40
C VAL A 179 -13.30 17.81 -5.49
N LYS A 180 -14.50 18.31 -5.78
CA LYS A 180 -14.73 19.41 -6.74
C LYS A 180 -13.98 20.67 -6.32
N VAL A 181 -14.13 21.09 -5.06
CA VAL A 181 -13.41 22.26 -4.52
C VAL A 181 -11.89 22.10 -4.65
N GLU A 182 -11.33 20.92 -4.34
CA GLU A 182 -9.90 20.66 -4.56
C GLU A 182 -9.52 20.79 -6.04
N LEU A 183 -10.28 20.16 -6.93
CA LEU A 183 -9.99 20.12 -8.37
C LEU A 183 -10.13 21.48 -9.06
N ASP A 184 -11.08 22.33 -8.62
CA ASP A 184 -11.30 23.68 -9.18
C ASP A 184 -10.09 24.60 -8.96
N ASN A 185 -9.26 24.30 -7.96
CA ASN A 185 -8.01 25.01 -7.68
C ASN A 185 -6.82 24.54 -8.54
N TRP A 186 -6.98 23.55 -9.41
CA TRP A 186 -5.86 22.97 -10.16
C TRP A 186 -5.58 23.70 -11.48
N HIS A 187 -4.34 24.16 -11.65
CA HIS A 187 -3.84 24.63 -12.94
C HIS A 187 -3.36 23.47 -13.82
N LEU A 188 -4.13 23.13 -14.85
CA LEU A 188 -3.87 22.00 -15.74
C LEU A 188 -2.82 22.32 -16.83
N ASP A 189 -1.59 22.61 -16.40
CA ASP A 189 -0.48 23.07 -17.25
C ASP A 189 0.47 21.95 -17.70
N SER A 190 0.46 20.77 -17.08
CA SER A 190 1.37 19.67 -17.38
C SER A 190 0.65 18.36 -17.74
N LYS A 191 1.36 17.42 -18.37
CA LYS A 191 0.82 16.10 -18.74
C LYS A 191 0.41 15.31 -17.48
N GLU A 192 1.21 15.44 -16.43
CA GLU A 192 1.06 14.75 -15.14
C GLU A 192 -0.26 15.13 -14.48
N ILE A 193 -0.50 16.43 -14.27
CA ILE A 193 -1.71 16.90 -13.59
C ILE A 193 -2.96 16.66 -14.44
N LYS A 194 -2.88 16.80 -15.78
CA LYS A 194 -3.99 16.47 -16.69
C LYS A 194 -4.39 15.01 -16.61
N GLN A 195 -3.41 14.09 -16.47
CA GLN A 195 -3.68 12.67 -16.30
C GLN A 195 -4.44 12.39 -15.00
N VAL A 196 -3.97 12.96 -13.88
CA VAL A 196 -4.59 12.78 -12.57
C VAL A 196 -6.00 13.38 -12.55
N TYR A 197 -6.14 14.61 -13.05
CA TYR A 197 -7.42 15.32 -13.14
C TYR A 197 -8.45 14.49 -13.90
N LYS A 198 -8.09 13.96 -15.09
CA LYS A 198 -8.99 13.13 -15.90
C LYS A 198 -9.53 11.90 -15.16
N LEU A 199 -8.73 11.29 -14.29
CA LEU A 199 -9.16 10.15 -13.47
C LEU A 199 -10.06 10.61 -12.32
N ALA A 200 -9.64 11.64 -11.58
CA ALA A 200 -10.32 12.15 -10.40
C ALA A 200 -11.69 12.78 -10.72
N SER A 201 -11.78 13.55 -11.82
CA SER A 201 -12.96 14.32 -12.21
C SER A 201 -14.04 13.49 -12.90
N LYS A 202 -13.82 12.19 -13.13
CA LYS A 202 -14.72 11.34 -13.95
C LYS A 202 -16.17 11.28 -13.46
N LEU A 203 -16.41 11.55 -12.17
CA LEU A 203 -17.73 11.52 -11.54
C LEU A 203 -18.19 12.89 -11.04
N ILE A 204 -17.40 13.94 -11.25
CA ILE A 204 -17.72 15.31 -10.83
C ILE A 204 -18.55 15.97 -11.94
N VAL A 205 -19.68 16.57 -11.57
CA VAL A 205 -20.61 17.27 -12.47
C VAL A 205 -20.47 18.79 -12.31
#